data_AF-A0A395J7M1-F1
#
_entry.id   AF-A0A395J7M1-F1
#
_cell.length_a   1.000
_cell.length_b   1.000
_cell.length_c   1.000
_cell.angle_alpha   90.00
_cell.angle_beta   90.00
_cell.angle_gamma   90.00
#
_symmetry.space_group_name_H-M   'P 1'
#
loop_
_entity.id
_entity.type
_entity.pdbx_description
1 polymer ?
#
loop_
_entity_poly.entity_id
_entity_poly.type
_entity_poly.pdbx_seq_one_letter_code
_entity_poly.pdbx_strand_id
1 'polypeptide(L)'
;MDDIGSELSAKNIVVIEATEIAGGSSGKAGGLLASWATPSCLAPLSFELHAELAEKYNGILEWVIVVFTAPISPTIRKHAEGEEIGPIVGGVPGVTGLWVATGHDEWGVQNSLGTGKILAGMVMRDELEGVDVKALDPRNFIRE
;
A
#
# COMPACT_ATOMS: atom_id res chain seq x y z
N MET A 1 -13.23 -39.74 11.22
CA MET A 1 -12.02 -38.99 11.59
C MET A 1 -11.62 -38.30 10.31
N ASP A 2 -12.22 -37.14 10.10
CA ASP A 2 -12.22 -36.47 8.81
C ASP A 2 -10.85 -35.85 8.56
N ASP A 3 -10.36 -36.06 7.35
CA ASP A 3 -9.04 -35.65 6.88
C ASP A 3 -9.09 -34.17 6.50
N ILE A 4 -8.74 -33.29 7.43
CA ILE A 4 -8.69 -31.83 7.26
C ILE A 4 -7.30 -31.42 6.71
N GLY A 5 -6.76 -32.21 5.77
CA GLY A 5 -5.37 -32.10 5.33
C GLY A 5 -5.16 -31.57 3.90
N SER A 6 -6.21 -31.25 3.15
CA SER A 6 -6.10 -30.94 1.71
C SER A 6 -6.07 -29.43 1.37
N GLU A 7 -5.56 -28.55 2.23
CA GLU A 7 -5.59 -27.11 1.97
C GLU A 7 -4.23 -26.42 2.14
N LEU A 8 -3.91 -25.60 1.14
CA LEU A 8 -2.69 -24.82 0.91
C LEU A 8 -1.51 -25.59 0.29
N SER A 9 -1.63 -25.88 -1.01
CA SER A 9 -0.45 -25.96 -1.89
C SER A 9 0.40 -24.70 -1.65
N ALA A 10 1.67 -24.87 -1.28
CA ALA A 10 2.58 -23.75 -1.06
C ALA A 10 2.59 -22.82 -2.29
N LYS A 11 2.00 -21.62 -2.16
CA LYS A 11 2.06 -20.59 -3.18
C LYS A 11 3.46 -19.99 -3.12
N ASN A 12 4.28 -20.22 -4.14
CA ASN A 12 5.58 -19.55 -4.25
C ASN A 12 5.34 -18.08 -4.61
N ILE A 13 5.54 -17.19 -3.65
CA ILE A 13 5.47 -15.74 -3.85
C ILE A 13 6.91 -15.21 -3.93
N VAL A 14 7.21 -14.50 -5.01
CA VAL A 14 8.50 -13.84 -5.21
C VAL A 14 8.26 -12.34 -5.20
N VAL A 15 8.89 -11.65 -4.25
CA VAL A 15 8.87 -10.18 -4.17
C VAL A 15 10.16 -9.68 -4.83
N ILE A 16 10.02 -8.79 -5.81
CA ILE A 16 11.14 -8.13 -6.48
C ILE A 16 11.10 -6.66 -6.07
N GLU A 17 12.18 -6.19 -5.46
CA GLU A 17 12.42 -4.80 -5.08
C GLU A 17 13.65 -4.29 -5.85
N ALA A 18 13.63 -3.04 -6.31
CA ALA A 18 14.66 -2.53 -7.21
C ALA A 18 16.00 -2.28 -6.51
N THR A 19 15.96 -2.11 -5.18
CA THR A 19 17.12 -1.75 -4.36
C THR A 19 17.34 -2.80 -3.27
N GLU A 20 17.10 -2.45 -2.01
CA GLU A 20 17.14 -3.32 -0.85
C GLU A 20 15.75 -3.42 -0.23
N ILE A 21 15.54 -4.36 0.70
CA ILE A 21 14.28 -4.47 1.44
C ILE A 21 13.98 -3.11 2.09
N ALA A 22 12.88 -2.49 1.66
CA ALA A 22 12.47 -1.16 2.10
C ALA A 22 13.46 -0.01 1.77
N GLY A 23 14.33 -0.14 0.76
CA GLY A 23 15.29 0.89 0.36
C GLY A 23 14.68 2.22 -0.10
N GLY A 24 13.42 2.20 -0.56
CA GLY A 24 12.63 3.40 -0.88
C GLY A 24 11.80 3.95 0.28
N SER A 25 11.77 3.27 1.43
CA SER A 25 11.14 3.82 2.63
C SER A 25 12.01 4.96 3.14
N SER A 26 11.44 6.17 3.28
CA SER A 26 12.20 7.38 3.61
C SER A 26 12.86 7.25 4.98
N GLY A 27 14.07 6.68 5.03
CA GLY A 27 14.86 6.43 6.24
C GLY A 27 15.33 7.70 6.96
N LYS A 28 14.78 8.87 6.63
CA LYS A 28 15.08 10.18 7.23
C LYS A 28 13.87 11.11 7.40
N ALA A 29 12.69 10.77 6.87
CA ALA A 29 11.48 11.54 7.19
C ALA A 29 10.92 11.01 8.50
N GLY A 30 10.72 11.87 9.50
CA GLY A 30 9.81 11.53 10.60
C GLY A 30 8.50 11.10 9.96
N GLY A 31 8.10 9.83 10.14
CA GLY A 31 6.98 9.21 9.46
C GLY A 31 5.67 9.90 9.82
N LEU A 32 5.36 10.98 9.11
CA LEU A 32 4.12 11.71 9.30
C LEU A 32 3.02 10.97 8.56
N LEU A 33 1.97 10.67 9.32
CA LEU A 33 0.75 10.08 8.78
C LEU A 33 -0.32 11.17 8.64
N ALA A 34 -1.03 11.17 7.52
CA ALA A 34 -2.07 12.14 7.24
C ALA A 34 -3.32 11.44 6.70
N SER A 35 -4.42 11.53 7.44
CA SER A 35 -5.72 10.98 7.04
C SER A 35 -6.27 11.63 5.77
N TRP A 36 -5.81 12.84 5.44
CA TRP A 36 -6.15 13.62 4.25
C TRP A 36 -5.13 13.46 3.11
N ALA A 37 -4.19 12.52 3.19
CA ALA A 37 -3.25 12.25 2.10
C ALA A 37 -3.95 11.73 0.83
N THR A 38 -3.18 11.65 -0.25
CA THR A 38 -3.62 11.12 -1.55
C THR A 38 -3.04 9.72 -1.79
N PRO A 39 -3.72 8.84 -2.57
CA PRO A 39 -5.07 9.00 -3.10
C PRO A 39 -6.14 8.70 -2.02
N SER A 40 -7.32 9.31 -2.17
CA SER A 40 -8.41 9.20 -1.20
C SER A 40 -8.94 7.78 -1.00
N CYS A 41 -8.71 6.87 -1.95
CA CYS A 41 -9.06 5.46 -1.83
C CYS A 41 -8.06 4.63 -1.00
N LEU A 42 -6.85 5.13 -0.78
CA LEU A 42 -5.75 4.39 -0.14
C LEU A 42 -5.31 5.01 1.18
N ALA A 43 -5.25 6.34 1.23
CA ALA A 43 -4.71 7.07 2.36
C ALA A 43 -5.50 6.83 3.66
N PRO A 44 -6.86 6.88 3.69
CA PRO A 44 -7.61 6.60 4.91
C PRO A 44 -7.42 5.17 5.42
N LEU A 45 -7.50 4.18 4.52
CA LEU A 45 -7.26 2.77 4.83
C LEU A 45 -5.88 2.58 5.47
N SER A 46 -4.85 3.17 4.86
CA SER A 46 -3.47 3.00 5.34
C SER A 46 -3.24 3.72 6.67
N PHE A 47 -3.86 4.90 6.87
CA PHE A 47 -3.83 5.62 8.14
C PHE A 47 -4.43 4.79 9.29
N GLU A 48 -5.60 4.19 9.06
CA GLU A 48 -6.27 3.32 10.03
C GLU A 48 -5.42 2.08 10.36
N LEU A 49 -4.85 1.42 9.34
CA LEU A 49 -4.00 0.26 9.55
C LEU A 49 -2.74 0.58 10.36
N HIS A 50 -2.13 1.76 10.16
CA HIS A 50 -1.00 2.19 10.99
C HIS A 50 -1.39 2.26 12.46
N ALA A 51 -2.56 2.80 12.78
CA ALA A 51 -3.05 2.88 14.16
C ALA A 51 -3.34 1.48 14.74
N GLU A 52 -4.07 0.63 14.00
CA GLU A 52 -4.44 -0.72 14.44
C GLU A 52 -3.21 -1.60 14.70
N LEU A 53 -2.24 -1.60 13.76
CA LEU A 53 -1.04 -2.42 13.90
C LEU A 53 -0.10 -1.89 14.98
N ALA A 54 -0.02 -0.55 15.14
CA ALA A 54 0.75 0.04 16.23
C ALA A 54 0.15 -0.33 17.60
N GLU A 55 -1.17 -0.35 17.75
CA GLU A 55 -1.80 -0.82 18.99
C GLU A 55 -1.54 -2.32 19.21
N LYS A 56 -1.75 -3.15 18.17
CA LYS A 56 -1.61 -4.61 18.26
C LYS A 56 -0.19 -5.09 18.57
N TYR A 57 0.82 -4.44 17.99
CA TYR A 57 2.22 -4.87 18.09
C TYR A 57 3.08 -3.92 18.92
N ASN A 58 2.45 -3.11 19.77
CA ASN A 58 3.16 -2.19 20.67
C ASN A 58 4.11 -1.24 19.93
N GLY A 59 3.60 -0.70 18.81
CA GLY A 59 4.30 0.09 17.81
C GLY A 59 5.06 1.29 18.36
N ILE A 60 4.57 1.88 19.45
CA ILE A 60 5.21 3.01 20.12
C ILE A 60 6.61 2.63 20.63
N LEU A 61 6.78 1.41 21.18
CA LEU A 61 8.07 0.96 21.72
C LEU A 61 8.98 0.41 20.63
N GLU A 62 8.40 -0.32 19.67
CA GLU A 62 9.18 -1.10 18.70
C GLU A 62 9.52 -0.30 17.41
N TRP A 63 8.68 0.66 17.01
CA TRP A 63 8.73 1.33 15.70
C TRP A 63 8.74 2.86 15.84
N VAL A 64 8.56 3.37 17.07
CA VAL A 64 8.46 4.81 17.40
C VAL A 64 7.41 5.52 16.51
N ILE A 65 6.35 4.79 16.12
CA ILE A 65 5.22 5.37 15.39
C ILE A 65 4.38 6.13 16.41
N VAL A 66 4.39 7.46 16.28
CA VAL A 66 3.49 8.35 17.01
C VAL A 66 2.48 8.88 15.99
N VAL A 67 1.23 8.44 16.10
CA VAL A 67 0.14 8.99 15.29
C VAL A 67 -0.12 10.41 15.78
N PHE A 68 0.47 11.39 15.09
CA PHE A 68 0.34 12.80 15.39
C PHE A 68 -0.43 13.49 14.27
N THR A 69 -1.59 14.06 14.60
CA THR A 69 -2.36 14.89 13.67
C THR A 69 -1.83 16.32 13.72
N ALA A 70 -0.78 16.59 12.95
CA ALA A 70 -0.34 17.97 12.71
C ALA A 70 -1.04 18.54 11.48
N PRO A 71 -1.55 19.79 11.51
CA PRO A 71 -1.89 20.52 10.30
C PRO A 71 -0.59 21.02 9.64
N ILE A 72 0.23 20.10 9.16
CA ILE A 72 1.36 20.42 8.29
C ILE A 72 0.87 20.08 6.89
N SER A 73 0.73 21.07 6.01
CA SER A 73 0.60 20.83 4.57
C SER A 73 2.01 20.72 3.99
N PRO A 74 2.60 19.52 3.84
CA PRO A 74 3.81 19.40 3.05
C PRO A 74 3.47 19.88 1.65
N THR A 75 4.23 20.86 1.15
CA THR A 75 4.08 21.33 -0.23
C THR A 75 4.62 20.25 -1.16
N ILE A 76 3.78 19.29 -1.48
CA ILE A 76 4.04 18.27 -2.51
C ILE A 76 3.96 18.96 -3.86
N ARG A 77 4.77 18.50 -4.82
CA ARG A 77 4.77 19.04 -6.17
C ARG A 77 3.33 19.02 -6.69
N LYS A 78 2.80 20.19 -7.05
CA LYS A 78 1.45 20.28 -7.57
C LYS A 78 1.43 19.62 -8.94
N HIS A 79 0.74 18.50 -9.04
CA HIS A 79 0.52 17.86 -10.32
C HIS A 79 -0.38 18.72 -11.20
N ALA A 80 -0.15 18.67 -12.51
CA ALA A 80 -0.98 19.38 -13.48
C ALA A 80 -2.40 18.80 -13.50
N GLU A 81 -3.37 19.64 -13.86
CA GLU A 81 -4.75 19.18 -14.05
C GLU A 81 -4.78 18.15 -15.20
N GLY A 82 -5.23 16.93 -14.90
CA GLY A 82 -5.22 15.80 -15.85
C GLY A 82 -3.92 14.99 -15.89
N GLU A 83 -2.94 15.26 -15.02
CA GLU A 83 -1.79 14.38 -14.83
C GLU A 83 -2.26 13.07 -14.17
N GLU A 84 -2.06 11.93 -14.85
CA GLU A 84 -2.30 10.59 -14.29
C GLU A 84 -1.19 10.26 -13.30
N ILE A 85 -1.39 10.68 -12.06
CA ILE A 85 -0.46 10.49 -10.95
C ILE A 85 -1.18 9.82 -9.82
N GLY A 86 -0.70 8.63 -9.52
CA GLY A 86 -1.24 7.81 -8.46
C GLY A 86 -0.40 6.57 -8.34
N PRO A 87 -0.34 5.98 -7.14
CA PRO A 87 0.30 4.70 -7.00
C PRO A 87 -0.41 3.68 -7.90
N ILE A 88 0.38 3.02 -8.73
CA ILE A 88 -0.07 1.94 -9.59
C ILE A 88 -0.05 0.67 -8.75
N VAL A 89 -1.22 0.18 -8.37
CA VAL A 89 -1.38 -0.99 -7.49
C VAL A 89 -2.37 -1.96 -8.12
N GLY A 90 -1.88 -3.13 -8.56
CA GLY A 90 -2.76 -4.16 -9.10
C GLY A 90 -2.05 -5.20 -9.97
N GLY A 91 -2.84 -6.09 -10.55
CA GLY A 91 -2.36 -7.10 -11.50
C GLY A 91 -1.92 -6.44 -12.82
N VAL A 92 -0.80 -6.89 -13.36
CA VAL A 92 -0.28 -6.37 -14.65
C VAL A 92 -1.15 -6.90 -15.80
N PRO A 93 -1.72 -6.03 -16.65
CA PRO A 93 -2.57 -6.44 -17.76
C PRO A 93 -1.86 -7.44 -18.69
N GLY A 94 -2.55 -8.51 -19.06
CA GLY A 94 -2.01 -9.55 -19.93
C GLY A 94 -1.01 -10.52 -19.29
N VAL A 95 -0.65 -10.35 -18.00
CA VAL A 95 0.29 -11.23 -17.30
C VAL A 95 -0.37 -11.83 -16.06
N THR A 96 -0.64 -13.14 -16.11
CA THR A 96 -1.20 -13.85 -14.95
C THR A 96 -0.12 -14.05 -13.88
N GLY A 97 -0.44 -13.71 -12.63
CA GLY A 97 0.48 -13.94 -11.52
C GLY A 97 1.54 -12.86 -11.31
N LEU A 98 1.43 -11.72 -12.02
CA LEU A 98 2.29 -10.56 -11.82
C LEU A 98 1.47 -9.39 -11.27
N TRP A 99 1.92 -8.82 -10.16
CA TRP A 99 1.34 -7.64 -9.54
C TRP A 99 2.42 -6.55 -9.41
N VAL A 100 1.98 -5.30 -9.48
CA VAL A 100 2.82 -4.12 -9.31
C VAL A 100 2.24 -3.24 -8.20
N ALA A 101 3.13 -2.62 -7.42
CA ALA A 101 2.82 -1.57 -6.47
C ALA A 101 3.96 -0.56 -6.49
N THR A 102 3.78 0.55 -7.20
CA THR A 102 4.82 1.59 -7.36
C THR A 102 4.19 2.96 -7.57
N GLY A 103 5.00 4.02 -7.57
CA GLY A 103 4.53 5.39 -7.84
C GLY A 103 3.81 6.04 -6.65
N HIS A 104 4.21 5.73 -5.41
CA HIS A 104 3.62 6.32 -4.20
C HIS A 104 4.18 7.72 -3.86
N ASP A 105 5.08 8.25 -4.68
CA ASP A 105 5.75 9.54 -4.52
C ASP A 105 6.21 9.78 -3.06
N GLU A 106 5.99 10.98 -2.51
CA GLU A 106 6.38 11.31 -1.14
C GLU A 106 5.49 10.62 -0.07
N TRP A 107 4.43 9.93 -0.47
CA TRP A 107 3.46 9.28 0.41
C TRP A 107 3.72 7.78 0.63
N GLY A 108 4.87 7.26 0.20
CA GLY A 108 5.21 5.84 0.33
C GLY A 108 5.03 5.27 1.73
N VAL A 109 5.54 5.96 2.78
CA VAL A 109 5.39 5.50 4.17
C VAL A 109 3.92 5.51 4.61
N GLN A 110 3.20 6.60 4.32
CA GLN A 110 1.78 6.74 4.61
C GLN A 110 0.95 5.61 3.99
N ASN A 111 1.19 5.30 2.71
CA ASN A 111 0.35 4.40 1.91
C ASN A 111 0.83 2.94 1.90
N SER A 112 1.97 2.64 2.51
CA SER A 112 2.60 1.31 2.50
C SER A 112 1.71 0.19 3.05
N LEU A 113 1.07 0.39 4.20
CA LEU A 113 0.23 -0.64 4.85
C LEU A 113 -1.04 -0.93 4.05
N GLY A 114 -1.74 0.11 3.61
CA GLY A 114 -2.91 -0.02 2.74
C GLY A 114 -2.56 -0.77 1.45
N THR A 115 -1.41 -0.44 0.85
CA THR A 115 -0.92 -1.10 -0.36
C THR A 115 -0.64 -2.58 -0.12
N GLY A 116 0.03 -2.91 0.99
CA GLY A 116 0.30 -4.29 1.38
C GLY A 116 -0.98 -5.10 1.60
N LYS A 117 -1.98 -4.52 2.29
CA LYS A 117 -3.29 -5.16 2.50
C LYS A 117 -4.01 -5.43 1.18
N ILE A 118 -4.03 -4.45 0.27
CA ILE A 118 -4.66 -4.60 -1.05
C ILE A 118 -3.96 -5.69 -1.87
N LEU A 119 -2.63 -5.64 -1.98
CA LEU A 119 -1.88 -6.65 -2.73
C LEU A 119 -2.06 -8.06 -2.14
N ALA A 120 -2.01 -8.19 -0.81
CA ALA A 120 -2.23 -9.46 -0.15
C ALA A 120 -3.62 -10.02 -0.49
N GLY A 121 -4.67 -9.21 -0.40
CA GLY A 121 -6.02 -9.64 -0.80
C GLY A 121 -6.09 -10.08 -2.27
N MET A 122 -5.48 -9.31 -3.18
CA MET A 122 -5.44 -9.67 -4.61
C MET A 122 -4.70 -10.99 -4.88
N VAL A 123 -3.54 -11.21 -4.25
CA VAL A 123 -2.72 -12.43 -4.39
C VAL A 123 -3.42 -13.64 -3.77
N MET A 124 -4.09 -13.43 -2.63
CA MET A 124 -4.82 -14.48 -1.92
C MET A 124 -6.17 -14.80 -2.57
N ARG A 125 -6.68 -13.90 -3.43
CA ARG A 125 -8.01 -13.91 -4.03
C ARG A 125 -9.13 -13.70 -3.00
N ASP A 126 -8.83 -12.88 -2.00
CA ASP A 126 -9.78 -12.47 -0.98
C ASP A 126 -10.58 -11.26 -1.48
N GLU A 127 -11.85 -11.15 -1.08
CA GLU A 127 -12.61 -9.94 -1.29
C GLU A 127 -12.07 -8.82 -0.40
N LEU A 128 -11.74 -7.68 -1.01
CA LEU A 128 -11.34 -6.47 -0.29
C LEU A 128 -12.61 -5.69 0.07
N GLU A 129 -13.24 -6.03 1.20
CA GLU A 129 -14.43 -5.34 1.68
C GLU A 129 -14.15 -3.84 1.93
N GLY A 130 -15.00 -2.97 1.36
CA GLY A 130 -15.02 -1.54 1.67
C GLY A 130 -13.93 -0.68 1.02
N VAL A 131 -13.08 -1.22 0.14
CA VAL A 131 -11.98 -0.46 -0.51
C VAL A 131 -12.16 -0.40 -2.02
N ASP A 132 -12.52 0.77 -2.57
CA ASP A 132 -12.58 0.99 -4.03
C ASP A 132 -11.18 1.29 -4.60
N VAL A 133 -10.52 0.25 -5.11
CA VAL A 133 -9.16 0.32 -5.65
C VAL A 133 -9.11 0.63 -7.16
N LYS A 134 -10.24 0.92 -7.82
CA LYS A 134 -10.29 1.11 -9.29
C LYS A 134 -9.34 2.20 -9.79
N ALA A 135 -9.13 3.25 -9.01
CA ALA A 135 -8.21 4.34 -9.36
C ALA A 135 -6.75 3.89 -9.42
N LEU A 136 -6.38 2.82 -8.71
CA LEU A 136 -5.02 2.29 -8.63
C LEU A 136 -4.69 1.31 -9.77
N ASP A 137 -5.71 0.91 -10.54
CA ASP A 137 -5.59 -0.15 -11.54
C ASP A 137 -4.52 0.18 -12.58
N PRO A 138 -3.53 -0.70 -12.85
CA PRO A 138 -2.51 -0.47 -13.86
C PRO A 138 -3.04 -0.15 -15.26
N ARG A 139 -4.26 -0.58 -15.60
CA ARG A 139 -4.93 -0.24 -16.87
C ARG A 139 -5.21 1.24 -17.05
N ASN A 140 -5.22 2.02 -15.97
CA ASN A 140 -5.39 3.46 -16.05
C ASN A 140 -4.09 4.19 -16.46
N PHE A 141 -2.94 3.50 -16.45
CA PHE A 141 -1.61 4.11 -16.64
C PHE A 141 -0.82 3.50 -17.80
N ILE A 142 -1.07 2.22 -18.09
CA ILE A 142 -0.41 1.51 -19.18
C ILE A 142 -1.20 1.74 -20.46
N ARG A 143 -0.58 2.42 -21.45
CA ARG A 143 -1.15 2.63 -22.79
C ARG A 143 -0.61 1.55 -23.74
N GLU A 144 -1.46 1.10 -24.68
CA GLU A 144 -1.07 0.20 -25.78
C GLU A 144 -0.12 0.87 -26.78
#